data_AF-A0A920SEF6-F1
#
_entry.id   AF-A0A920SEF6-F1
#
_cell.length_a   1.000
_cell.length_b   1.000
_cell.length_c   1.000
_cell.angle_alpha   90.00
_cell.angle_beta   90.00
_cell.angle_gamma   90.00
#
_symmetry.space_group_name_H-M   'P 1'
#
loop_
_entity.id
_entity.type
_entity.pdbx_description
1 polymer ?
#
loop_
_entity_poly.entity_id
_entity_poly.type
_entity_poly.pdbx_seq_one_letter_code
_entity_poly.pdbx_strand_id
1 'polypeptide(L)'
;MVTAPTNLPNPALVKVVQIQTAEEMRVAIQRHLDKADALVMAAAVADYKPSVSFDQKIKKSEDDLNISLAKTTDILKTGTGSFVKVGFSAESQNLVENAKAKINQQKVRFNCCQ
;
A
#
# COMPACT_ATOMS: atom_id res chain seq x y z
N MET A 1 13.07 0.67 5.05
CA MET A 1 11.88 1.54 4.89
C MET A 1 11.61 1.70 3.41
N VAL A 2 10.41 1.34 2.94
CA VAL A 2 9.96 1.59 1.56
C VAL A 2 8.97 2.75 1.63
N THR A 3 9.22 3.85 0.93
CA THR A 3 8.40 5.07 1.01
C THR A 3 8.15 5.68 -0.35
N ALA A 4 6.95 6.24 -0.52
CA ALA A 4 6.63 7.11 -1.63
C ALA A 4 7.28 8.50 -1.43
N PRO A 5 7.20 9.43 -2.40
CA PRO A 5 7.69 10.79 -2.21
C PRO A 5 6.97 11.41 -1.01
N THR A 6 7.74 11.76 0.02
CA THR A 6 7.25 12.41 1.23
C THR A 6 8.06 13.67 1.45
N ASN A 7 7.45 14.67 2.08
CA ASN A 7 8.15 15.92 2.41
C ASN A 7 9.04 15.80 3.66
N LEU A 8 9.31 14.57 4.11
CA LEU A 8 10.06 14.27 5.32
C LEU A 8 11.49 13.85 4.96
N PRO A 9 12.50 14.28 5.73
CA PRO A 9 13.86 13.82 5.53
C PRO A 9 13.97 12.32 5.80
N ASN A 10 14.89 11.67 5.10
CA ASN A 10 15.18 10.26 5.34
C ASN A 10 15.72 10.09 6.78
N PRO A 11 15.20 9.14 7.56
CA PRO A 11 15.70 8.86 8.89
C PRO A 11 17.15 8.36 8.83
N ALA A 12 17.98 8.81 9.77
CA ALA A 12 19.36 8.36 9.88
C ALA A 12 19.42 6.87 10.21
N LEU A 13 20.46 6.18 9.71
CA LEU A 13 20.73 4.76 9.97
C LEU A 13 19.66 3.78 9.44
N VAL A 14 18.70 4.25 8.64
CA VAL A 14 17.67 3.39 8.02
C VAL A 14 17.93 3.31 6.52
N LYS A 15 17.94 2.08 5.97
CA LYS A 15 17.94 1.90 4.52
C LYS A 15 16.57 2.31 3.95
N VAL A 16 16.56 3.38 3.15
CA VAL A 16 15.36 3.90 2.49
C VAL A 16 15.33 3.47 1.02
N VAL A 17 14.19 2.94 0.59
CA VAL A 17 13.87 2.64 -0.81
C VAL A 17 12.74 3.56 -1.23
N GLN A 18 13.03 4.47 -2.16
CA GLN A 18 12.05 5.40 -2.72
C GLN A 18 11.29 4.71 -3.86
N ILE A 19 9.96 4.81 -3.84
CA ILE A 19 9.06 4.29 -4.88
C ILE A 19 8.11 5.38 -5.32
N GLN A 20 7.42 5.19 -6.44
CA GLN A 20 6.38 6.08 -6.94
C GLN A 20 5.05 5.35 -7.14
N THR A 21 5.08 4.05 -7.44
CA THR A 21 3.87 3.27 -7.72
C THR A 21 3.63 2.16 -6.70
N ALA A 22 2.38 1.72 -6.58
CA ALA A 22 2.02 0.56 -5.75
C ALA A 22 2.73 -0.73 -6.21
N GLU A 23 3.00 -0.85 -7.51
CA GLU A 23 3.70 -2.01 -8.06
C GLU A 23 5.19 -2.01 -7.69
N GLU A 24 5.86 -0.86 -7.76
CA GLU A 24 7.23 -0.71 -7.27
C GLU A 24 7.32 -1.00 -5.77
N MET A 25 6.33 -0.56 -4.99
CA MET A 25 6.24 -0.89 -3.57
C MET A 25 6.14 -2.40 -3.36
N ARG A 26 5.27 -3.10 -4.13
CA ARG A 26 5.11 -4.56 -4.08
C ARG A 26 6.43 -5.27 -4.35
N VAL A 27 7.13 -4.89 -5.42
CA VAL A 27 8.41 -5.49 -5.82
C VAL A 27 9.50 -5.21 -4.77
N ALA A 28 9.59 -3.98 -4.27
CA ALA A 28 10.56 -3.60 -3.25
C ALA A 28 10.35 -4.38 -1.95
N ILE A 29 9.10 -4.54 -1.51
CA ILE A 29 8.75 -5.35 -0.34
C ILE A 29 9.15 -6.80 -0.59
N GLN A 30 8.72 -7.40 -1.70
CA GLN A 30 8.97 -8.82 -2.00
C GLN A 30 10.47 -9.18 -1.98
N ARG A 31 11.35 -8.29 -2.46
CA ARG A 31 12.81 -8.48 -2.42
C ARG A 31 13.41 -8.50 -1.01
N HIS A 32 12.69 -7.99 -0.02
CA HIS A 32 13.15 -7.87 1.37
C HIS A 32 12.40 -8.76 2.35
N LEU A 33 11.25 -9.30 1.96
CA LEU A 33 10.40 -10.13 2.83
C LEU A 33 11.09 -11.39 3.34
N ASP A 34 11.86 -12.08 2.49
CA ASP A 34 12.50 -13.36 2.86
C ASP A 34 13.50 -13.24 4.02
N LYS A 35 14.03 -12.03 4.26
CA LYS A 35 14.99 -11.74 5.32
C LYS A 35 14.39 -10.91 6.45
N ALA A 36 13.09 -10.63 6.41
CA ALA A 36 12.43 -9.76 7.37
C ALA A 36 11.80 -10.57 8.50
N ASP A 37 12.00 -10.13 9.74
CA ASP A 37 11.31 -10.68 10.91
C ASP A 37 9.89 -10.07 11.09
N ALA A 38 9.71 -8.84 10.60
CA ALA A 38 8.44 -8.12 10.66
C ALA A 38 8.21 -7.24 9.42
N LEU A 39 6.94 -7.15 9.02
CA LEU A 39 6.42 -6.26 7.99
C LEU A 39 5.40 -5.31 8.63
N VAL A 40 5.70 -4.02 8.60
CA VAL A 40 4.80 -2.95 9.08
C VAL A 40 4.33 -2.14 7.87
N MET A 41 3.06 -2.31 7.48
CA MET A 41 2.46 -1.60 6.36
C MET A 41 1.64 -0.41 6.84
N ALA A 42 2.34 0.69 7.14
CA ALA A 42 1.73 1.97 7.48
C ALA A 42 1.44 2.86 6.25
N ALA A 43 1.88 2.45 5.06
CA ALA A 43 1.67 3.23 3.84
C ALA A 43 0.20 3.16 3.41
N ALA A 44 -0.39 4.33 3.11
CA ALA A 44 -1.71 4.43 2.49
C ALA A 44 -1.64 4.08 1.00
N VAL A 45 -1.56 2.77 0.70
CA VAL A 45 -1.53 2.27 -0.68
C VAL A 45 -2.92 2.42 -1.30
N ALA A 46 -3.00 3.01 -2.49
CA ALA A 46 -4.27 3.19 -3.19
C ALA A 46 -4.88 1.85 -3.62
N ASP A 47 -6.14 1.61 -3.27
CA ASP A 47 -6.89 0.40 -3.64
C ASP A 47 -7.14 0.27 -5.14
N TYR A 48 -7.11 1.39 -5.86
CA TYR A 48 -7.35 1.47 -7.29
C TYR A 48 -6.27 2.28 -8.00
N LYS A 49 -6.00 1.91 -9.25
CA LYS A 49 -5.14 2.63 -10.19
C LYS A 49 -5.88 2.88 -11.51
N PRO A 50 -5.52 3.92 -12.29
CA PRO A 50 -6.01 4.04 -13.67
C PRO A 50 -5.74 2.76 -14.45
N SER A 51 -6.77 2.25 -15.12
CA SER A 51 -6.65 1.09 -16.01
C SER A 51 -5.74 1.39 -17.21
N VAL A 52 -5.74 2.64 -17.65
CA VAL A 52 -4.87 3.16 -18.71
C VAL A 52 -4.16 4.40 -18.18
N SER A 53 -2.83 4.40 -18.26
CA SER A 53 -1.98 5.57 -17.98
C SER A 53 -1.54 6.21 -19.29
N PHE A 54 -1.62 7.53 -19.39
CA PHE A 54 -1.15 8.28 -20.55
C PHE A 54 0.16 8.99 -20.21
N ASP A 55 1.18 8.87 -21.07
CA ASP A 55 2.47 9.55 -20.89
C ASP A 55 2.37 11.07 -21.10
N GLN A 56 1.31 11.53 -21.77
CA GLN A 56 1.07 12.92 -22.06
C GLN A 56 -0.17 13.43 -21.31
N LYS A 57 -0.13 14.70 -20.92
CA LYS A 57 -1.26 15.40 -20.31
C LYS A 57 -2.48 15.31 -21.23
N ILE A 58 -3.57 14.76 -20.70
CA ILE A 58 -4.87 14.74 -21.39
C ILE A 58 -5.30 16.19 -21.63
N LYS A 59 -5.48 16.56 -22.90
CA LYS A 59 -5.96 17.89 -23.29
C LYS A 59 -7.43 18.03 -22.87
N LYS A 60 -7.82 19.22 -22.42
CA LYS A 60 -9.22 19.49 -22.10
C LYS A 60 -10.07 19.39 -23.38
N SER A 61 -11.11 18.58 -23.33
CA SER A 61 -12.20 18.51 -24.32
C SER A 61 -13.46 19.15 -23.73
N GLU A 62 -14.44 19.47 -24.58
CA GLU A 62 -15.77 19.88 -24.12
C GLU A 62 -16.58 18.71 -23.54
N ASP A 63 -16.21 17.47 -23.89
CA ASP A 63 -16.82 16.24 -23.36
C ASP A 63 -16.34 15.86 -21.95
N ASP A 64 -17.17 15.08 -21.24
CA ASP A 64 -16.89 14.55 -19.91
C ASP A 64 -15.65 13.63 -19.87
N LEU A 65 -14.77 13.87 -18.90
CA LEU A 65 -13.59 13.04 -18.65
C LEU A 65 -13.96 11.79 -17.85
N ASN A 66 -13.88 10.63 -18.49
CA ASN A 66 -14.08 9.33 -17.85
C ASN A 66 -12.74 8.62 -17.62
N ILE A 67 -12.43 8.30 -16.36
CA ILE A 67 -11.22 7.54 -15.99
C ILE A 67 -11.63 6.17 -15.48
N SER A 68 -11.39 5.14 -16.28
CA SER A 68 -11.61 3.75 -15.87
C SER A 68 -10.53 3.32 -14.87
N LEU A 69 -10.95 2.83 -13.71
CA LEU A 69 -10.06 2.38 -12.63
C LEU A 69 -10.03 0.84 -12.55
N ALA A 70 -8.85 0.29 -12.32
CA ALA A 70 -8.62 -1.12 -12.03
C ALA A 70 -8.19 -1.29 -10.56
N LYS A 71 -8.55 -2.42 -9.94
CA LYS A 71 -8.11 -2.75 -8.58
C LYS A 71 -6.59 -2.97 -8.55
N THR A 72 -5.93 -2.41 -7.53
CA THR A 72 -4.52 -2.65 -7.26
C THR A 72 -4.33 -4.03 -6.63
N THR A 73 -3.18 -4.65 -6.87
CA THR A 73 -2.82 -5.91 -6.22
C THR A 73 -2.62 -5.69 -4.72
N ASP A 74 -3.28 -6.51 -3.91
CA ASP A 74 -3.17 -6.46 -2.44
C ASP A 74 -1.78 -6.96 -1.99
N ILE A 75 -0.91 -6.02 -1.62
CA ILE A 75 0.48 -6.29 -1.24
C ILE A 75 0.54 -7.15 0.03
N LEU A 76 -0.37 -6.98 0.99
CA LEU A 76 -0.41 -7.74 2.25
C LEU A 76 -0.66 -9.23 2.02
N LYS A 77 -1.49 -9.54 1.02
CA LYS A 77 -1.78 -10.92 0.62
C LYS A 77 -0.61 -11.58 -0.11
N THR A 78 0.23 -10.81 -0.79
CA THR A 78 1.36 -11.36 -1.57
C THR A 78 2.57 -11.78 -0.73
N GLY A 79 2.75 -11.21 0.46
CA GLY A 79 3.83 -11.63 1.36
C GLY A 79 3.42 -12.85 2.18
N THR A 80 3.99 -14.03 1.92
CA THR A 80 3.74 -15.23 2.73
C THR A 80 5.06 -15.71 3.34
N GLY A 81 5.11 -15.84 4.67
CA GLY A 81 6.33 -16.29 5.36
C GLY A 81 6.18 -16.21 6.88
N SER A 82 7.23 -16.63 7.60
CA SER A 82 7.31 -16.66 9.06
C SER A 82 7.77 -15.31 9.62
N PHE A 83 6.99 -14.26 9.38
CA PHE A 83 7.24 -12.91 9.88
C PHE A 83 5.97 -12.28 10.45
N VAL A 84 6.15 -11.33 11.36
CA VAL A 84 5.02 -10.62 11.98
C VAL A 84 4.49 -9.58 10.99
N LYS A 85 3.19 -9.62 10.68
CA LYS A 85 2.52 -8.61 9.86
C LYS A 85 1.71 -7.64 10.71
N VAL A 86 1.95 -6.35 10.52
CA VAL A 86 1.21 -5.24 11.12
C VAL A 86 0.58 -4.42 10.00
N GLY A 87 -0.75 -4.35 10.00
CA GLY A 87 -1.54 -3.49 9.11
C GLY A 87 -2.00 -2.22 9.81
N PHE A 88 -2.34 -1.22 9.01
CA PHE A 88 -3.00 0.01 9.48
C PHE A 88 -4.32 0.17 8.72
N SER A 89 -5.35 0.63 9.42
CA SER A 89 -6.64 0.94 8.83
C SER A 89 -7.24 2.16 9.50
N ALA A 90 -7.70 3.13 8.70
CA ALA A 90 -8.59 4.17 9.18
C ALA A 90 -10.04 3.69 8.96
N GLU A 91 -10.83 3.59 10.03
CA GLU A 91 -12.23 3.15 9.98
C GLU A 91 -13.13 4.23 10.58
N SER A 92 -14.15 4.66 9.84
CA SER A 92 -15.06 5.71 10.32
C SER A 92 -16.19 5.17 11.21
N GLN A 93 -16.50 3.87 11.13
CA GLN A 93 -17.62 3.22 11.83
C GLN A 93 -17.27 1.77 12.16
N ASN A 94 -17.93 1.19 13.18
CA ASN A 94 -17.84 -0.23 13.56
C ASN A 94 -16.40 -0.76 13.70
N LEU A 95 -15.55 0.05 14.37
CA LEU A 95 -14.10 -0.16 14.54
C LEU A 95 -13.72 -1.61 14.87
N VAL A 96 -14.35 -2.23 15.87
CA VAL A 96 -13.96 -3.57 16.37
C VAL A 96 -14.34 -4.66 15.37
N GLU A 97 -15.51 -4.57 14.75
CA GLU A 97 -15.97 -5.58 13.79
C GLU A 97 -15.16 -5.51 12.49
N ASN A 98 -14.94 -4.29 11.97
CA ASN A 98 -14.15 -4.07 10.77
C ASN A 98 -12.67 -4.45 10.99
N ALA A 99 -12.12 -4.16 12.18
CA ALA A 99 -10.77 -4.58 12.54
C ALA A 99 -10.61 -6.11 12.50
N LYS A 100 -11.55 -6.85 13.11
CA LYS A 100 -11.54 -8.32 13.10
C LYS A 100 -11.67 -8.88 11.70
N ALA A 101 -12.55 -8.30 10.88
CA ALA A 101 -12.71 -8.69 9.49
C ALA A 101 -11.41 -8.48 8.68
N LYS A 102 -10.75 -7.32 8.84
CA LYS A 102 -9.49 -7.00 8.16
C LYS A 102 -8.34 -7.90 8.58
N ILE A 103 -8.23 -8.24 9.87
CA ILE A 103 -7.24 -9.20 10.37
C ILE A 103 -7.33 -10.53 9.60
N ASN A 104 -8.54 -11.08 9.49
CA ASN A 104 -8.77 -12.34 8.79
C ASN A 104 -8.57 -12.22 7.28
N GLN A 105 -9.05 -11.15 6.66
CA GLN A 105 -8.99 -10.95 5.21
C GLN A 105 -7.56 -10.71 4.71
N GLN A 106 -6.77 -9.93 5.46
CA GLN A 106 -5.39 -9.54 5.09
C GLN A 106 -4.33 -10.45 5.73
N LYS A 107 -4.76 -11.40 6.57
CA LYS A 107 -3.89 -12.32 7.33
C LYS A 107 -2.80 -11.58 8.10
N VAL A 108 -3.16 -10.47 8.73
CA VAL A 108 -2.25 -9.68 9.57
C VAL A 108 -2.34 -10.13 11.03
N ARG A 109 -1.25 -10.05 11.78
CA ARG A 109 -1.24 -10.43 13.20
C ARG A 109 -1.73 -9.29 14.10
N PHE A 110 -1.43 -8.06 13.72
CA PHE A 110 -1.89 -6.86 14.39
C PHE A 110 -2.48 -5.89 13.36
N ASN A 111 -3.56 -5.21 13.72
CA ASN A 111 -4.14 -4.13 12.93
C ASN A 111 -4.27 -2.89 13.83
N CYS A 112 -3.60 -1.80 13.45
CA CYS A 112 -3.72 -0.52 14.13
C CYS A 112 -4.88 0.24 13.50
N CYS A 113 -6.00 0.34 14.22
CA CYS A 113 -7.15 1.14 13.81
C CYS A 113 -7.01 2.57 14.31
N GLN A 114 -7.13 3.53 13.40
CA GLN A 114 -7.31 4.95 13.70
C GLN A 114 -8.75 5.37 13.48
#